data_AF-A0A968QTK7-F1
#
_entry.id   AF-A0A968QTK7-F1
#
_cell.length_a   1.000
_cell.length_b   1.000
_cell.length_c   1.000
_cell.angle_alpha   90.00
_cell.angle_beta   90.00
_cell.angle_gamma   90.00
#
_symmetry.space_group_name_H-M   'P 1'
#
loop_
_entity.id
_entity.type
_entity.pdbx_description
1 polymer ?
#
loop_
_entity_poly.entity_id
_entity_poly.type
_entity_poly.pdbx_seq_one_letter_code
_entity_poly.pdbx_strand_id
1 'polypeptide(L)'
;MMKIPPSAGLVSLSINGKAVDSPVLDKQGQLWLQKRAQAGAQEDVQEIATYRLINDLIPMEVVTHLQLKISGQAREIRLNNVLLNASIPMKIESPLPIRMGRDNDFQIQARPGQWQIRIYARFDGPIHELSGSVMKSGHSKSQNDLRMAEIGGAMPIEPKQTDNPSDWKEFPAYIIKPDTKLTFKEIRRGDPDPAPDRLNLERTWWLDFDGKGFTIQDNITGTMSKGWYLSMNPPGNLGRVSVDN
;
A
#
# COMPACT_ATOMS: atom_id res chain seq x y z
N MET A 1 -14.95 30.54 14.94
CA MET A 1 -14.42 29.33 14.27
C MET A 1 -13.92 28.39 15.34
N MET A 2 -13.90 27.08 15.10
CA MET A 2 -13.46 26.07 16.07
C MET A 2 -12.46 25.13 15.42
N LYS A 3 -11.30 24.89 16.04
CA LYS A 3 -10.30 23.99 15.48
C LYS A 3 -10.76 22.54 15.59
N ILE A 4 -10.69 21.80 14.50
CA ILE A 4 -10.98 20.37 14.46
C ILE A 4 -9.66 19.59 14.37
N PRO A 5 -9.49 18.50 15.15
CA PRO A 5 -8.32 17.63 15.01
C PRO A 5 -8.21 17.06 13.59
N PRO A 6 -7.02 17.00 12.99
CA PRO A 6 -6.83 16.43 11.65
C PRO A 6 -7.26 14.96 11.51
N SER A 7 -7.35 14.23 12.63
CA SER A 7 -7.80 12.83 12.67
C SER A 7 -9.33 12.68 12.63
N ALA A 8 -10.09 13.76 12.73
CA ALA A 8 -11.53 13.71 12.56
C ALA A 8 -11.87 13.44 11.08
N GLY A 9 -12.75 12.46 10.84
CA GLY A 9 -13.32 12.19 9.52
C GLY A 9 -14.39 13.22 9.17
N LEU A 10 -15.62 12.77 8.90
CA LEU A 10 -16.72 13.68 8.59
C LEU A 10 -17.16 14.49 9.84
N VAL A 11 -17.47 15.77 9.64
CA VAL A 11 -17.97 16.67 10.69
C VAL A 11 -19.42 16.99 10.42
N SER A 12 -20.28 16.84 11.43
CA SER A 12 -21.65 17.35 11.41
C SER A 12 -21.76 18.57 12.33
N LEU A 13 -22.48 19.61 11.89
CA LEU A 13 -22.66 20.84 12.67
C LEU A 13 -24.15 21.12 12.88
N SER A 14 -24.52 21.46 14.10
CA SER A 14 -25.85 21.99 14.45
C SER A 14 -25.69 23.30 15.20
N ILE A 15 -26.41 24.33 14.78
CA ILE A 15 -26.42 25.66 15.41
C ILE A 15 -27.84 25.93 15.90
N ASN A 16 -28.01 26.11 17.21
CA ASN A 16 -29.32 26.32 17.83
C ASN A 16 -30.35 25.23 17.46
N GLY A 17 -29.92 23.97 17.44
CA GLY A 17 -30.76 22.83 17.10
C GLY A 17 -31.06 22.67 15.60
N LYS A 18 -30.58 23.57 14.74
CA LYS A 18 -30.71 23.46 13.29
C LYS A 18 -29.45 22.87 12.69
N ALA A 19 -29.60 21.74 12.00
CA ALA A 19 -28.51 21.13 11.25
C ALA A 19 -27.99 22.06 10.16
N VAL A 20 -26.68 22.05 9.96
CA VAL A 20 -25.98 22.68 8.84
C VAL A 20 -25.60 21.58 7.87
N ASP A 21 -26.24 21.56 6.70
CA ASP A 21 -26.11 20.47 5.73
C ASP A 21 -24.66 20.27 5.24
N SER A 22 -23.90 21.36 5.11
CA SER A 22 -22.52 21.33 4.64
C SER A 22 -21.61 22.17 5.53
N PRO A 23 -21.06 21.59 6.62
CA PRO A 23 -20.13 22.28 7.49
C PRO A 23 -18.82 22.60 6.74
N VAL A 24 -18.37 23.84 6.83
CA VAL A 24 -17.17 24.29 6.08
C VAL A 24 -15.97 24.31 7.01
N LEU A 25 -14.95 23.55 6.64
CA LEU A 25 -13.60 23.65 7.19
C LEU A 25 -12.76 24.55 6.29
N ASP A 26 -11.89 25.39 6.86
CA ASP A 26 -10.89 26.13 6.09
C ASP A 26 -9.63 25.29 5.81
N LYS A 27 -8.60 25.91 5.23
CA LYS A 27 -7.33 25.25 4.91
C LYS A 27 -6.53 24.88 6.17
N GLN A 28 -6.84 25.49 7.31
CA GLN A 28 -6.20 25.28 8.60
C GLN A 28 -6.96 24.28 9.48
N GLY A 29 -8.03 23.65 8.96
CA GLY A 29 -8.85 22.70 9.70
C GLY A 29 -9.77 23.36 10.73
N GLN A 30 -10.09 24.64 10.58
CA GLN A 30 -11.03 25.32 11.45
C GLN A 30 -12.44 25.26 10.88
N LEU A 31 -13.37 24.80 11.72
CA LEU A 31 -14.79 24.75 11.44
C LEU A 31 -15.39 26.16 11.54
N TRP A 32 -16.07 26.54 10.48
CA TRP A 32 -16.84 27.77 10.43
C TRP A 32 -18.19 27.58 11.12
N LEU A 33 -18.51 28.47 12.05
CA LEU A 33 -19.72 28.41 12.88
C LEU A 33 -20.79 29.43 12.46
N GLN A 34 -20.58 30.16 11.36
CA GLN A 34 -21.50 31.19 10.89
C GLN A 34 -22.06 30.81 9.52
N LYS A 35 -23.36 31.05 9.34
CA LYS A 35 -24.07 30.83 8.08
C LYS A 35 -23.63 31.89 7.06
N ARG A 36 -22.80 31.51 6.08
CA ARG A 36 -22.64 32.34 4.88
C ARG A 36 -23.84 32.12 3.97
N ALA A 37 -24.33 33.21 3.37
CA ALA A 37 -25.17 33.10 2.18
C ALA A 37 -24.35 32.36 1.11
N GLN A 38 -24.83 31.21 0.67
CA GLN A 38 -24.26 30.52 -0.48
C GLN A 38 -24.38 31.48 -1.67
N ALA A 39 -23.25 31.80 -2.32
CA ALA A 39 -23.32 32.45 -3.63
C ALA A 39 -24.22 31.58 -4.53
N GLY A 40 -25.17 32.23 -5.21
CA GLY A 40 -26.33 31.60 -5.83
C GLY A 40 -26.03 30.41 -6.75
N ALA A 41 -27.08 29.67 -7.07
CA ALA A 41 -27.13 28.43 -7.87
C ALA A 41 -26.04 28.36 -8.97
N GLN A 42 -24.86 27.89 -8.59
CA GLN A 42 -23.80 27.49 -9.50
C GLN A 42 -23.88 25.98 -9.58
N GLU A 43 -23.90 25.45 -10.80
CA GLU A 43 -24.04 24.02 -11.04
C GLU A 43 -22.89 23.25 -10.35
N ASP A 44 -23.26 22.19 -9.65
CA ASP A 44 -22.33 21.34 -8.94
C ASP A 44 -21.61 20.43 -9.92
N VAL A 45 -20.39 20.80 -10.30
CA VAL A 45 -19.53 20.00 -11.18
C VAL A 45 -18.48 19.26 -10.37
N GLN A 46 -18.22 18.00 -10.72
CA GLN A 46 -17.11 17.21 -10.20
C GLN A 46 -16.40 16.46 -11.33
N GLU A 47 -15.08 16.58 -11.38
CA GLU A 47 -14.23 15.71 -12.20
C GLU A 47 -13.33 14.91 -11.26
N ILE A 48 -13.26 13.59 -11.48
CA ILE A 48 -12.39 12.70 -10.71
C ILE A 48 -11.54 11.91 -11.70
N ALA A 49 -10.23 12.08 -11.60
CA ALA A 49 -9.27 11.27 -12.34
C ALA A 49 -8.56 10.31 -11.37
N THR A 50 -8.67 9.02 -11.66
CA THR A 50 -8.05 7.96 -10.86
C THR A 50 -6.80 7.45 -11.55
N TYR A 51 -5.71 7.34 -10.79
CA TYR A 51 -4.44 6.76 -11.21
C TYR A 51 -4.06 5.70 -10.19
N ARG A 52 -3.41 4.62 -10.62
CA ARG A 52 -2.90 3.61 -9.68
C ARG A 52 -1.43 3.30 -9.92
N LEU A 53 -0.68 3.16 -8.84
CA LEU A 53 0.65 2.57 -8.84
C LEU A 53 0.56 1.21 -8.16
N ILE A 54 0.93 0.16 -8.89
CA ILE A 54 1.05 -1.20 -8.40
C ILE A 54 2.52 -1.42 -8.06
N ASN A 55 2.80 -1.73 -6.81
CA ASN A 55 4.14 -2.01 -6.32
C ASN A 55 4.25 -3.51 -6.06
N ASP A 56 5.14 -4.18 -6.79
CA ASP A 56 5.26 -5.64 -6.80
C ASP A 56 5.99 -6.20 -5.57
N LEU A 57 5.67 -5.68 -4.39
CA LEU A 57 6.11 -6.19 -3.10
C LEU A 57 5.44 -7.53 -2.76
N ILE A 58 5.90 -8.15 -1.67
CA ILE A 58 5.27 -9.34 -1.08
C ILE A 58 4.94 -9.00 0.39
N PRO A 59 3.66 -8.75 0.74
CA PRO A 59 2.48 -8.71 -0.14
C PRO A 59 2.47 -7.53 -1.11
N MET A 60 1.77 -7.69 -2.24
CA MET A 60 1.65 -6.63 -3.26
C MET A 60 0.92 -5.42 -2.68
N GLU A 61 1.40 -4.22 -3.02
CA GLU A 61 0.79 -2.97 -2.61
C GLU A 61 0.23 -2.21 -3.82
N VAL A 62 -0.83 -1.46 -3.59
CA VAL A 62 -1.41 -0.52 -4.56
C VAL A 62 -1.62 0.84 -3.91
N VAL A 63 -1.15 1.88 -4.59
CA VAL A 63 -1.45 3.26 -4.26
C VAL A 63 -2.47 3.78 -5.26
N THR A 64 -3.66 4.15 -4.80
CA THR A 64 -4.67 4.83 -5.62
C THR A 64 -4.56 6.33 -5.38
N HIS A 65 -4.27 7.08 -6.45
CA HIS A 65 -4.21 8.53 -6.45
C HIS A 65 -5.42 9.11 -7.17
N LEU A 66 -6.22 9.89 -6.44
CA LEU A 66 -7.38 10.59 -6.96
C LEU A 66 -7.05 12.07 -7.12
N GLN A 67 -7.24 12.61 -8.33
CA GLN A 67 -7.25 14.04 -8.59
C GLN A 67 -8.68 14.50 -8.76
N LEU A 68 -9.13 15.42 -7.91
CA LEU A 68 -10.49 15.93 -7.89
C LEU A 68 -10.52 17.41 -8.29
N LYS A 69 -11.42 17.75 -9.21
CA LYS A 69 -11.81 19.13 -9.50
C LYS A 69 -13.24 19.32 -9.05
N ILE A 70 -13.45 20.12 -8.02
CA ILE A 70 -14.77 20.36 -7.45
C ILE A 70 -15.15 21.84 -7.67
N SER A 71 -16.35 22.06 -8.19
CA SER A 71 -16.98 23.37 -8.33
C SER A 71 -18.37 23.36 -7.69
N GLY A 72 -18.93 24.55 -7.47
CA GLY A 72 -20.22 24.71 -6.80
C GLY A 72 -20.10 24.70 -5.28
N GLN A 73 -21.12 24.18 -4.59
CA GLN A 73 -21.22 24.25 -3.14
C GLN A 73 -20.44 23.13 -2.44
N ALA A 74 -20.04 23.39 -1.19
CA ALA A 74 -19.53 22.34 -0.32
C ALA A 74 -20.64 21.30 -0.07
N ARG A 75 -20.30 20.02 -0.16
CA ARG A 75 -21.25 18.89 -0.09
C ARG A 75 -20.53 17.58 0.18
N GLU A 76 -21.27 16.57 0.60
CA GLU A 76 -20.74 15.22 0.69
C GLU A 76 -20.76 14.54 -0.69
N ILE A 77 -19.66 13.89 -1.06
CA ILE A 77 -19.52 13.13 -2.31
C ILE A 77 -19.12 11.69 -1.96
N ARG A 78 -19.80 10.73 -2.59
CA ARG A 78 -19.44 9.31 -2.51
C ARG A 78 -18.46 8.97 -3.63
N LEU A 79 -17.34 8.37 -3.27
CA LEU A 79 -16.33 7.84 -4.18
C LEU A 79 -16.49 6.31 -4.24
N ASN A 80 -16.87 5.80 -5.41
CA ASN A 80 -17.08 4.38 -5.65
C ASN A 80 -15.86 3.77 -6.34
N ASN A 81 -15.65 2.45 -6.18
CA ASN A 81 -14.60 1.68 -6.87
C ASN A 81 -13.18 2.21 -6.66
N VAL A 82 -12.93 2.84 -5.51
CA VAL A 82 -11.63 3.43 -5.17
C VAL A 82 -10.64 2.35 -4.75
N LEU A 83 -11.07 1.41 -3.91
CA LEU A 83 -10.29 0.22 -3.56
C LEU A 83 -10.44 -0.86 -4.62
N LEU A 84 -9.37 -1.64 -4.80
CA LEU A 84 -9.42 -2.85 -5.61
C LEU A 84 -10.07 -3.99 -4.82
N ASN A 85 -10.74 -4.90 -5.53
CA ASN A 85 -11.25 -6.12 -4.93
C ASN A 85 -10.13 -6.88 -4.21
N ALA A 86 -10.42 -7.41 -3.02
CA ALA A 86 -9.47 -8.12 -2.15
C ALA A 86 -8.27 -7.28 -1.65
N SER A 87 -8.25 -5.96 -1.90
CA SER A 87 -7.25 -5.08 -1.27
C SER A 87 -7.73 -4.60 0.10
N ILE A 88 -6.80 -4.52 1.05
CA ILE A 88 -7.01 -4.07 2.41
C ILE A 88 -6.37 -2.69 2.57
N PRO A 89 -7.14 -1.64 2.88
CA PRO A 89 -6.62 -0.29 3.06
C PRO A 89 -5.74 -0.20 4.30
N MET A 90 -4.62 0.50 4.17
CA MET A 90 -3.62 0.69 5.22
C MET A 90 -3.50 2.15 5.66
N LYS A 91 -3.60 3.09 4.71
CA LYS A 91 -3.41 4.52 4.95
C LYS A 91 -4.22 5.34 3.97
N ILE A 92 -4.75 6.46 4.45
CA ILE A 92 -5.40 7.47 3.62
C ILE A 92 -4.72 8.81 3.89
N GLU A 93 -4.28 9.47 2.83
CA GLU A 93 -3.79 10.84 2.87
C GLU A 93 -4.79 11.72 2.11
N SER A 94 -5.43 12.65 2.82
CA SER A 94 -6.45 13.51 2.24
C SER A 94 -6.43 14.90 2.87
N PRO A 95 -6.45 15.98 2.06
CA PRO A 95 -6.68 17.35 2.53
C PRO A 95 -8.17 17.64 2.78
N LEU A 96 -9.05 16.71 2.42
CA LEU A 96 -10.49 16.76 2.67
C LEU A 96 -10.86 15.77 3.78
N PRO A 97 -11.84 16.10 4.63
CA PRO A 97 -12.38 15.13 5.57
C PRO A 97 -12.95 13.93 4.81
N ILE A 98 -12.51 12.74 5.19
CA ILE A 98 -12.82 11.49 4.50
C ILE A 98 -13.17 10.41 5.50
N ARG A 99 -14.13 9.56 5.15
CA ARG A 99 -14.51 8.37 5.92
C ARG A 99 -14.69 7.19 4.99
N MET A 100 -14.25 6.02 5.45
CA MET A 100 -14.54 4.74 4.82
C MET A 100 -15.89 4.21 5.32
N GLY A 101 -16.77 3.84 4.40
CA GLY A 101 -18.03 3.18 4.71
C GLY A 101 -17.88 1.67 4.87
N ARG A 102 -19.01 0.95 4.85
CA ARG A 102 -19.05 -0.50 5.09
C ARG A 102 -18.72 -1.35 3.86
N ASP A 103 -18.80 -0.77 2.66
CA ASP A 103 -18.72 -1.50 1.38
C ASP A 103 -17.54 -1.02 0.51
N ASN A 104 -16.38 -0.72 1.14
CA ASN A 104 -15.19 -0.14 0.48
C ASN A 104 -15.46 1.19 -0.27
N ASP A 105 -16.58 1.85 0.05
CA ASP A 105 -16.91 3.17 -0.43
C ASP A 105 -16.27 4.24 0.47
N PHE A 106 -15.93 5.38 -0.13
CA PHE A 106 -15.41 6.52 0.61
C PHE A 106 -16.41 7.67 0.51
N GLN A 107 -16.65 8.33 1.63
CA GLN A 107 -17.40 9.57 1.70
C GLN A 107 -16.41 10.70 1.99
N ILE A 108 -16.48 11.76 1.19
CA ILE A 108 -15.67 12.96 1.39
C ILE A 108 -16.57 14.17 1.62
N GLN A 109 -16.19 15.06 2.52
CA GLN A 109 -16.75 16.41 2.60
C GLN A 109 -16.01 17.30 1.61
N ALA A 110 -16.55 17.37 0.39
CA ALA A 110 -15.95 18.10 -0.71
C ALA A 110 -16.27 19.60 -0.61
N ARG A 111 -15.33 20.40 -1.11
CA ARG A 111 -15.43 21.85 -1.21
C ARG A 111 -14.80 22.31 -2.52
N PRO A 112 -15.23 23.44 -3.11
CA PRO A 112 -14.66 23.93 -4.35
C PRO A 112 -13.13 24.07 -4.29
N GLY A 113 -12.47 23.58 -5.34
CA GLY A 113 -11.01 23.54 -5.43
C GLY A 113 -10.46 22.34 -6.18
N GLN A 114 -9.14 22.25 -6.22
CA GLN A 114 -8.39 21.10 -6.74
C GLN A 114 -7.82 20.33 -5.55
N TRP A 115 -8.09 19.03 -5.49
CA TRP A 115 -7.70 18.19 -4.36
C TRP A 115 -7.05 16.91 -4.83
N GLN A 116 -6.11 16.40 -4.02
CA GLN A 116 -5.44 15.14 -4.26
C GLN A 116 -5.61 14.24 -3.05
N ILE A 117 -6.02 13.00 -3.27
CA ILE A 117 -6.19 11.99 -2.22
C ILE A 117 -5.34 10.78 -2.59
N ARG A 118 -4.56 10.24 -1.66
CA ARG A 118 -3.82 8.99 -1.83
C ARG A 118 -4.35 7.94 -0.86
N ILE A 119 -4.67 6.77 -1.39
CA ILE A 119 -5.13 5.61 -0.61
C ILE A 119 -4.14 4.48 -0.85
N TYR A 120 -3.56 3.98 0.22
CA TYR A 120 -2.59 2.90 0.24
C TYR A 120 -3.32 1.64 0.68
N ALA A 121 -3.18 0.57 -0.09
CA ALA A 121 -3.74 -0.73 0.24
C ALA A 121 -2.74 -1.83 -0.09
N ARG A 122 -2.84 -2.95 0.62
CA ARG A 122 -2.11 -4.18 0.32
C ARG A 122 -3.07 -5.30 -0.01
N PHE A 123 -2.62 -6.31 -0.72
CA PHE A 123 -3.34 -7.57 -0.85
C PHE A 123 -2.96 -8.52 0.28
N ASP A 124 -3.84 -9.49 0.58
CA ASP A 124 -3.58 -10.49 1.62
C ASP A 124 -2.93 -11.78 1.09
N GLY A 125 -2.67 -11.83 -0.22
CA GLY A 125 -2.07 -12.98 -0.88
C GLY A 125 -1.47 -12.62 -2.25
N PRO A 126 -0.88 -13.61 -2.95
CA PRO A 126 -0.31 -13.40 -4.27
C PRO A 126 -1.39 -12.98 -5.27
N ILE A 127 -1.08 -11.96 -6.07
CA ILE A 127 -1.94 -11.46 -7.13
C ILE A 127 -1.33 -11.79 -8.48
N HIS A 128 -2.07 -12.56 -9.28
CA HIS A 128 -1.71 -12.91 -10.65
C HIS A 128 -2.55 -12.16 -11.68
N GLU A 129 -3.71 -11.64 -11.27
CA GLU A 129 -4.61 -10.87 -12.12
C GLU A 129 -5.24 -9.74 -11.30
N LEU A 130 -5.25 -8.55 -11.87
CA LEU A 130 -6.03 -7.42 -11.39
C LEU A 130 -7.06 -7.06 -12.46
N SER A 131 -8.34 -7.19 -12.12
CA SER A 131 -9.39 -6.63 -12.95
C SER A 131 -9.37 -5.12 -12.84
N GLY A 132 -9.39 -4.44 -13.99
CA GLY A 132 -9.41 -2.99 -14.07
C GLY A 132 -10.69 -2.45 -13.43
N SER A 133 -10.54 -1.58 -12.44
CA SER A 133 -11.58 -0.58 -12.19
C SER A 133 -11.28 0.63 -13.08
N VAL A 134 -12.30 1.44 -13.36
CA VAL A 134 -12.14 2.64 -14.19
C VAL A 134 -11.00 3.52 -13.64
N MET A 135 -9.95 3.72 -14.44
CA MET A 135 -8.83 4.60 -14.14
C MET A 135 -8.27 5.22 -15.42
N LYS A 136 -7.60 6.38 -15.33
CA LYS A 136 -6.95 7.00 -16.48
C LYS A 136 -5.68 6.23 -16.89
N SER A 137 -4.91 5.76 -15.91
CA SER A 137 -3.72 4.96 -16.15
C SER A 137 -3.33 4.14 -14.91
N GLY A 138 -2.69 3.00 -15.16
CA GLY A 138 -2.02 2.19 -14.16
C GLY A 138 -0.51 2.26 -14.36
N HIS A 139 0.24 2.22 -13.26
CA HIS A 139 1.70 2.24 -13.22
C HIS A 139 2.20 0.98 -12.53
N SER A 140 3.39 0.52 -12.88
CA SER A 140 4.01 -0.58 -12.17
C SER A 140 5.42 -0.26 -11.68
N LYS A 141 5.66 -0.53 -10.41
CA LYS A 141 6.98 -0.55 -9.80
C LYS A 141 7.38 -2.00 -9.56
N SER A 142 8.25 -2.51 -10.43
CA SER A 142 8.81 -3.86 -10.29
C SER A 142 9.79 -3.95 -9.12
N GLN A 143 9.78 -5.08 -8.42
CA GLN A 143 10.71 -5.41 -7.34
C GLN A 143 11.52 -6.64 -7.77
N ASN A 144 12.41 -6.45 -8.74
CA ASN A 144 13.13 -7.55 -9.39
C ASN A 144 13.98 -8.39 -8.44
N ASP A 145 14.39 -7.82 -7.29
CA ASP A 145 15.10 -8.52 -6.22
C ASP A 145 14.19 -9.52 -5.47
N LEU A 146 12.87 -9.29 -5.47
CA LEU A 146 11.85 -10.17 -4.89
C LEU A 146 11.32 -11.19 -5.91
N ARG A 147 10.99 -10.72 -7.11
CA ARG A 147 10.62 -11.54 -8.28
C ARG A 147 10.68 -10.72 -9.57
N MET A 148 10.95 -11.39 -10.68
CA MET A 148 10.74 -10.87 -12.01
C MET A 148 9.38 -11.35 -12.52
N ALA A 149 8.48 -10.40 -12.77
CA ALA A 149 7.19 -10.63 -13.38
C ALA A 149 7.03 -9.75 -14.63
N GLU A 150 6.44 -10.32 -15.67
CA GLU A 150 6.03 -9.61 -16.87
C GLU A 150 4.56 -9.21 -16.75
N ILE A 151 4.27 -7.96 -17.11
CA ILE A 151 2.93 -7.40 -17.04
C ILE A 151 2.27 -7.53 -18.41
N GLY A 152 1.14 -8.23 -18.44
CA GLY A 152 0.35 -8.47 -19.64
C GLY A 152 -1.05 -7.88 -19.55
N GLY A 153 -1.75 -7.93 -20.69
CA GLY A 153 -3.18 -7.63 -20.78
C GLY A 153 -3.56 -6.16 -20.86
N ALA A 154 -2.61 -5.22 -20.74
CA ALA A 154 -2.85 -3.79 -20.88
C ALA A 154 -1.92 -3.13 -21.91
N MET A 155 -2.40 -2.10 -22.59
CA MET A 155 -1.63 -1.37 -23.61
C MET A 155 -0.66 -0.39 -22.93
N PRO A 156 0.66 -0.47 -23.20
CA PRO A 156 1.63 0.46 -22.64
C PRO A 156 1.46 1.87 -23.24
N ILE A 157 1.76 2.89 -22.44
CA ILE A 157 1.77 4.29 -22.84
C ILE A 157 2.99 5.01 -22.29
N GLU A 158 3.38 6.11 -22.92
CA GLU A 158 4.46 6.96 -22.45
C GLU A 158 4.04 7.77 -21.21
N PRO A 159 4.59 7.50 -20.01
CA PRO A 159 4.13 8.13 -18.77
C PRO A 159 4.32 9.66 -18.79
N LYS A 160 5.35 10.15 -19.50
CA LYS A 160 5.67 11.58 -19.59
C LYS A 160 4.63 12.37 -20.39
N GLN A 161 3.91 11.72 -21.30
CA GLN A 161 2.91 12.34 -22.18
C GLN A 161 1.48 12.30 -21.60
N THR A 162 1.36 12.19 -20.27
CA THR A 162 0.07 12.08 -19.58
C THR A 162 0.01 12.98 -18.34
N ASP A 163 -1.20 13.13 -17.80
CA ASP A 163 -1.50 13.81 -16.54
C ASP A 163 -1.12 12.98 -15.29
N ASN A 164 -0.23 12.00 -15.43
CA ASN A 164 0.22 11.16 -14.32
C ASN A 164 0.86 12.00 -13.20
N PRO A 165 0.72 11.58 -11.92
CA PRO A 165 1.48 12.15 -10.82
C PRO A 165 2.97 12.22 -11.15
N SER A 166 3.62 13.34 -10.84
CA SER A 166 5.01 13.59 -11.25
C SER A 166 5.98 12.54 -10.73
N ASP A 167 5.76 12.06 -9.50
CA ASP A 167 6.52 11.00 -8.84
C ASP A 167 6.31 9.61 -9.47
N TRP A 168 5.31 9.45 -10.35
CA TRP A 168 5.04 8.17 -11.02
C TRP A 168 5.47 8.16 -12.48
N LYS A 169 5.89 9.30 -13.04
CA LYS A 169 6.30 9.39 -14.46
C LYS A 169 7.58 8.60 -14.78
N GLU A 170 8.29 8.09 -13.79
CA GLU A 170 9.44 7.20 -13.94
C GLU A 170 9.05 5.72 -14.12
N PHE A 171 7.83 5.34 -13.76
CA PHE A 171 7.36 3.96 -13.83
C PHE A 171 6.66 3.67 -15.17
N PRO A 172 6.78 2.43 -15.70
CA PRO A 172 5.97 1.99 -16.83
C PRO A 172 4.49 2.23 -16.59
N ALA A 173 3.81 2.81 -17.58
CA ALA A 173 2.39 3.16 -17.50
C ALA A 173 1.58 2.41 -18.56
N TYR A 174 0.33 2.13 -18.23
CA TYR A 174 -0.59 1.34 -19.04
C TYR A 174 -1.98 1.97 -19.06
N ILE A 175 -2.69 1.86 -20.17
CA ILE A 175 -4.12 2.18 -20.26
C ILE A 175 -4.91 1.01 -19.67
N ILE A 176 -5.73 1.30 -18.67
CA ILE A 176 -6.60 0.32 -18.01
C ILE A 176 -8.05 0.74 -18.21
N LYS A 177 -8.76 0.03 -19.08
CA LYS A 177 -10.21 0.16 -19.28
C LYS A 177 -10.97 -0.74 -18.28
N PRO A 178 -12.28 -0.54 -18.07
CA PRO A 178 -13.05 -1.37 -17.13
C PRO A 178 -13.02 -2.88 -17.43
N ASP A 179 -12.81 -3.26 -18.68
CA ASP A 179 -12.71 -4.65 -19.15
C ASP A 179 -11.26 -5.17 -19.21
N THR A 180 -10.28 -4.32 -18.91
CA THR A 180 -8.86 -4.68 -18.95
C THR A 180 -8.52 -5.56 -17.76
N LYS A 181 -7.86 -6.69 -18.03
CA LYS A 181 -7.31 -7.58 -17.02
C LYS A 181 -5.80 -7.46 -17.07
N LEU A 182 -5.21 -6.87 -16.03
CA LEU A 182 -3.77 -6.76 -15.93
C LEU A 182 -3.23 -8.05 -15.31
N THR A 183 -2.38 -8.77 -16.04
CA THR A 183 -1.85 -10.06 -15.61
C THR A 183 -0.40 -9.94 -15.22
N PHE A 184 0.00 -10.68 -14.18
CA PHE A 184 1.38 -10.75 -13.70
C PHE A 184 1.90 -12.16 -13.95
N LYS A 185 2.68 -12.33 -15.01
CA LYS A 185 3.33 -13.60 -15.33
C LYS A 185 4.68 -13.65 -14.64
N GLU A 186 4.79 -14.44 -13.58
CA GLU A 186 6.04 -14.66 -12.86
C GLU A 186 7.03 -15.40 -13.77
N ILE A 187 8.15 -14.76 -14.12
CA ILE A 187 9.22 -15.33 -14.95
C ILE A 187 10.27 -15.99 -14.06
N ARG A 188 10.62 -15.33 -12.95
CA ARG A 188 11.62 -15.82 -12.00
C ARG A 188 11.29 -15.30 -10.61
N ARG A 189 11.35 -16.13 -9.58
CA ARG A 189 11.39 -15.64 -8.19
C ARG A 189 12.79 -15.11 -7.89
N GLY A 190 12.93 -14.08 -7.06
CA GLY A 190 14.24 -13.70 -6.51
C GLY A 190 14.86 -14.92 -5.85
N ASP A 191 16.06 -15.28 -6.30
CA ASP A 191 16.81 -16.51 -6.02
C ASP A 191 15.97 -17.78 -5.72
N PRO A 192 15.50 -18.53 -6.74
CA PRO A 192 14.67 -19.72 -6.52
C PRO A 192 15.43 -20.87 -5.85
N ASP A 193 16.77 -20.81 -5.79
CA ASP A 193 17.63 -21.81 -5.16
C ASP A 193 18.94 -21.15 -4.70
N PRO A 194 18.98 -20.54 -3.49
CA PRO A 194 20.21 -19.97 -2.95
C PRO A 194 21.33 -21.00 -3.02
N ALA A 195 22.52 -20.61 -3.48
CA ALA A 195 23.66 -21.52 -3.58
C ALA A 195 23.77 -22.32 -2.27
N PRO A 196 23.81 -23.66 -2.28
CA PRO A 196 23.66 -24.45 -1.06
C PRO A 196 24.62 -23.99 0.04
N ASP A 197 24.17 -24.06 1.30
CA ASP A 197 25.01 -23.72 2.45
C ASP A 197 26.36 -24.45 2.32
N ARG A 198 27.46 -23.68 2.39
CA ARG A 198 28.82 -24.22 2.32
C ARG A 198 29.42 -24.12 3.69
N LEU A 199 29.15 -25.12 4.51
CA LEU A 199 29.65 -25.19 5.88
C LEU A 199 30.75 -26.26 5.97
N ASN A 200 31.82 -25.93 6.69
CA ASN A 200 32.84 -26.87 7.11
C ASN A 200 32.72 -27.09 8.61
N LEU A 201 32.70 -28.35 9.05
CA LEU A 201 32.62 -28.75 10.45
C LEU A 201 33.89 -29.48 10.85
N GLU A 202 34.61 -28.93 11.82
CA GLU A 202 35.66 -29.61 12.55
C GLU A 202 35.12 -29.98 13.93
N ARG A 203 35.07 -31.28 14.23
CA ARG A 203 34.49 -31.80 15.46
C ARG A 203 35.50 -32.59 16.27
N THR A 204 35.66 -32.22 17.54
CA THR A 204 36.43 -33.00 18.52
C THR A 204 35.48 -33.65 19.51
N TRP A 205 35.70 -34.95 19.79
CA TRP A 205 34.93 -35.72 20.76
C TRP A 205 35.85 -36.18 21.88
N TRP A 206 35.42 -35.99 23.12
CA TRP A 206 36.01 -36.63 24.28
C TRP A 206 35.02 -37.61 24.86
N LEU A 207 35.44 -38.86 25.04
CA LEU A 207 34.68 -39.83 25.83
C LEU A 207 34.79 -39.44 27.30
N ASP A 208 33.65 -39.36 27.98
CA ASP A 208 33.63 -39.09 29.42
C ASP A 208 34.32 -40.22 30.19
N PHE A 209 34.88 -39.91 31.38
CA PHE A 209 35.66 -40.89 32.15
C PHE A 209 34.87 -42.16 32.54
N ASP A 210 33.55 -42.06 32.70
CA ASP A 210 32.69 -43.19 33.02
C ASP A 210 32.22 -43.97 31.77
N GLY A 211 32.61 -43.52 30.57
CA GLY A 211 32.29 -44.13 29.29
C GLY A 211 30.82 -43.99 28.87
N LYS A 212 30.00 -43.21 29.58
CA LYS A 212 28.55 -43.14 29.33
C LYS A 212 28.13 -42.00 28.40
N GLY A 213 29.03 -41.08 28.09
CA GLY A 213 28.73 -39.88 27.30
C GLY A 213 29.94 -39.34 26.54
N PHE A 214 29.66 -38.30 25.76
CA PHE A 214 30.68 -37.55 25.03
C PHE A 214 30.52 -36.07 25.30
N THR A 215 31.64 -35.39 25.50
CA THR A 215 31.74 -33.95 25.35
C THR A 215 32.18 -33.64 23.93
N ILE A 216 31.49 -32.73 23.24
CA ILE A 216 31.73 -32.38 21.83
C ILE A 216 32.08 -30.90 21.72
N GLN A 217 33.12 -30.59 20.96
CA GLN A 217 33.43 -29.23 20.51
C GLN A 217 33.39 -29.18 18.99
N ASP A 218 32.53 -28.29 18.47
CA ASP A 218 32.37 -28.03 17.04
C ASP A 218 32.94 -26.66 16.68
N ASN A 219 33.78 -26.63 15.64
CA ASN A 219 34.16 -25.39 14.96
C ASN A 219 33.51 -25.41 13.56
N ILE A 220 32.60 -24.46 13.33
CA ILE A 220 31.79 -24.39 12.10
C ILE A 220 32.16 -23.10 11.37
N THR A 221 32.62 -23.22 10.13
CA THR A 221 32.99 -22.09 9.27
C THR A 221 32.29 -22.18 7.93
N GLY A 222 32.16 -21.05 7.22
CA GLY A 222 31.62 -21.02 5.86
C GLY A 222 30.48 -20.03 5.67
N THR A 223 29.61 -20.29 4.69
CA THR A 223 28.52 -19.39 4.30
C THR A 223 27.16 -20.08 4.36
N MET A 224 26.23 -19.52 5.13
CA MET A 224 24.81 -19.87 5.06
C MET A 224 24.07 -18.94 4.09
N SER A 225 23.19 -19.51 3.28
CA SER A 225 22.45 -18.84 2.20
C SER A 225 20.95 -19.13 2.23
N LYS A 226 20.53 -20.29 2.76
CA LYS A 226 19.11 -20.69 2.85
C LYS A 226 18.50 -20.49 4.23
N GLY A 227 19.31 -20.54 5.28
CA GLY A 227 18.88 -20.45 6.68
C GLY A 227 19.69 -19.43 7.48
N TRP A 228 19.18 -19.08 8.66
CA TRP A 228 19.85 -18.18 9.61
C TRP A 228 20.21 -18.86 10.94
N TYR A 229 19.97 -20.17 11.06
CA TYR A 229 20.17 -20.92 12.30
C TYR A 229 20.78 -22.30 12.01
N LEU A 230 21.49 -22.83 13.01
CA LEU A 230 21.92 -24.22 13.08
C LEU A 230 21.12 -24.92 14.18
N SER A 231 20.67 -26.14 13.91
CA SER A 231 19.91 -26.94 14.89
C SER A 231 20.78 -28.04 15.46
N MET A 232 20.74 -28.20 16.79
CA MET A 232 21.30 -29.37 17.45
C MET A 232 20.18 -30.33 17.84
N ASN A 233 20.23 -31.53 17.27
CA ASN A 233 19.22 -32.55 17.54
C ASN A 233 19.48 -33.24 18.88
N PRO A 234 18.44 -33.74 19.58
CA PRO A 234 18.61 -34.65 20.70
C PRO A 234 19.50 -35.85 20.32
N PRO A 235 20.35 -36.38 21.22
CA PRO A 235 20.41 -36.09 22.66
C PRO A 235 21.37 -34.94 23.06
N GLY A 236 21.88 -34.15 22.11
CA GLY A 236 22.84 -33.09 22.40
C GLY A 236 22.27 -32.01 23.34
N ASN A 237 23.08 -31.57 24.31
CA ASN A 237 22.75 -30.46 25.21
C ASN A 237 23.74 -29.32 25.00
N LEU A 238 23.23 -28.11 24.70
CA LEU A 238 24.08 -27.01 24.26
C LEU A 238 24.83 -26.44 25.46
N GLY A 239 26.16 -26.51 25.45
CA GLY A 239 26.98 -25.94 26.53
C GLY A 239 27.25 -24.45 26.32
N ARG A 240 28.04 -24.12 25.29
CA ARG A 240 28.46 -22.75 24.97
C ARG A 240 28.50 -22.55 23.46
N VAL A 241 28.17 -21.33 23.04
CA VAL A 241 28.33 -20.86 21.66
C VAL A 241 29.10 -19.55 21.67
N SER A 242 30.00 -19.37 20.71
CA SER A 242 30.64 -18.10 20.38
C SER A 242 30.60 -17.93 18.87
N VAL A 243 30.38 -16.69 18.42
CA VAL A 243 30.36 -16.32 17.00
C VAL A 243 31.38 -15.20 16.82
N ASP A 244 32.30 -15.40 15.89
CA ASP A 244 33.24 -14.35 15.48
C ASP A 244 32.50 -13.41 14.52
N ASN A 245 32.53 -12.10 14.80
CA ASN A 245 31.94 -11.04 13.96
C ASN A 245 32.95 -10.48 12.96
#